data_AF-A0A7V9P4J3-F1
#
_entry.id   AF-A0A7V9P4J3-F1
#
_cell.length_a   1.000
_cell.length_b   1.000
_cell.length_c   1.000
_cell.angle_alpha   90.00
_cell.angle_beta   90.00
_cell.angle_gamma   90.00
#
_symmetry.space_group_name_H-M   'P 1'
#
loop_
_entity.id
_entity.type
_entity.pdbx_description
1 polymer ?
#
loop_
_entity_poly.entity_id
_entity_poly.type
_entity_poly.pdbx_seq_one_letter_code
_entity_poly.pdbx_strand_id
1 'polypeptide(L)'
;MAARHLIRLVALIAALAGAAGCGGGETNGPERQAFTGSQVVREFQQTTGRALTEAAGQDPAWDQLGYGLDPPPSLLRRYGIFTVYVVEAGNEEALASLLSDKATGKPLEPDARSVLWERDSQSGTWIAYKQYGENVVLAWFSETKARGTDDRFARLDRILSGLS
;
A
#
# COMPACT_ATOMS: atom_id res chain seq x y z
N MET A 1 -5.12 72.78 -22.07
CA MET A 1 -5.44 73.00 -20.65
C MET A 1 -4.52 72.14 -19.81
N ALA A 2 -3.78 72.77 -18.90
CA ALA A 2 -2.75 72.19 -18.05
C ALA A 2 -3.30 71.87 -16.64
N ALA A 3 -2.75 70.85 -15.98
CA ALA A 3 -2.62 70.73 -14.52
C ALA A 3 -1.63 69.58 -14.23
N ARG A 4 -0.36 69.87 -13.93
CA ARG A 4 0.26 70.23 -12.63
C ARG A 4 0.50 69.02 -11.70
N HIS A 5 1.77 68.60 -11.69
CA HIS A 5 2.67 68.22 -10.57
C HIS A 5 2.14 67.36 -9.40
N LEU A 6 2.86 66.29 -9.04
CA LEU A 6 3.96 66.33 -8.06
C LEU A 6 4.57 64.93 -7.81
N ILE A 7 5.89 64.94 -7.68
CA ILE A 7 6.84 63.88 -7.34
C ILE A 7 6.61 63.35 -5.92
N ARG A 8 6.76 62.04 -5.68
CA ARG A 8 7.46 61.50 -4.48
C ARG A 8 8.19 60.20 -4.79
N LEU A 9 9.52 60.30 -4.86
CA LEU A 9 10.45 59.19 -4.59
C LEU A 9 10.26 58.71 -3.15
N VAL A 10 10.24 57.39 -2.94
CA VAL A 10 10.85 56.78 -1.76
C VAL A 10 11.64 55.55 -2.23
N ALA A 11 12.95 55.68 -2.21
CA ALA A 11 13.88 54.57 -2.33
C ALA A 11 13.95 53.85 -0.98
N LEU A 12 13.75 52.53 -0.96
CA LEU A 12 14.12 51.70 0.18
C LEU A 12 15.21 50.73 -0.24
N ILE A 13 16.44 51.06 0.15
CA ILE A 13 17.57 50.16 0.21
C ILE A 13 17.40 49.35 1.50
N ALA A 14 17.28 48.03 1.40
CA ALA A 14 17.43 47.13 2.54
C ALA A 14 18.44 46.03 2.20
N ALA A 15 19.43 45.93 3.08
CA ALA A 15 20.71 45.24 2.91
C ALA A 15 20.58 43.73 2.63
N LEU A 16 21.43 43.22 1.75
CA LEU A 16 21.82 41.81 1.73
C LEU A 16 22.58 41.50 3.03
N ALA A 17 21.90 40.90 4.00
CA ALA A 17 22.55 40.13 5.04
C ALA A 17 22.67 38.68 4.54
N GLY A 18 23.89 38.27 4.21
CA GLY A 18 24.21 36.88 3.93
C GLY A 18 23.93 36.03 5.16
N ALA A 19 22.92 35.18 5.08
CA ALA A 19 22.81 33.98 5.89
C ALA A 19 23.22 32.80 5.00
N ALA A 20 24.30 32.13 5.40
CA ALA A 20 24.68 30.82 4.90
C ALA A 20 23.49 29.86 5.09
N GLY A 21 22.71 29.65 4.04
CA GLY A 21 21.66 28.65 3.98
C GLY A 21 22.23 27.32 3.51
N CYS A 22 23.11 26.70 4.31
CA CYS A 22 23.30 25.25 4.26
C CYS A 22 22.08 24.61 4.93
N GLY A 23 20.96 24.61 4.22
CA GLY A 23 19.74 23.91 4.61
C GLY A 23 19.52 22.78 3.62
N GLY A 24 20.32 21.72 3.74
CA GLY A 24 19.95 20.41 3.22
C GLY A 24 18.72 19.94 3.97
N GLY A 25 17.56 20.43 3.58
CA GLY A 25 16.29 19.86 3.96
C GLY A 25 16.17 18.54 3.22
N GLU A 26 16.62 17.46 3.84
CA GLU A 26 16.18 16.12 3.50
C GLU A 26 14.65 16.18 3.43
N THR A 27 14.13 16.05 2.22
CA THR A 27 12.72 15.88 1.95
C THR A 27 12.30 14.55 2.56
N ASN A 28 11.97 14.55 3.85
CA ASN A 28 11.21 13.51 4.49
C ASN A 28 9.81 13.56 3.85
N GLY A 29 9.64 12.82 2.75
CA GLY A 29 8.30 12.37 2.36
C GLY A 29 7.68 11.63 3.54
N PRO A 30 6.34 11.52 3.61
CA PRO A 30 5.70 10.80 4.71
C PRO A 30 6.32 9.40 4.81
N GLU A 31 6.97 9.11 5.95
CA GLU A 31 7.44 7.77 6.26
C GLU A 31 6.26 6.83 6.13
N ARG A 32 6.42 5.74 5.39
CA ARG A 32 5.36 4.74 5.27
C ARG A 32 5.23 4.09 6.65
N GLN A 33 4.01 3.84 7.09
CA GLN A 33 3.76 3.24 8.40
C GLN A 33 3.84 1.71 8.30
N ALA A 34 4.50 1.08 9.27
CA ALA A 34 4.40 -0.37 9.50
C ALA A 34 3.23 -0.70 10.42
N PHE A 35 2.58 -1.83 10.19
CA PHE A 35 1.42 -2.31 10.94
C PHE A 35 1.67 -3.68 11.55
N THR A 36 1.05 -4.00 12.68
CA THR A 36 0.97 -5.37 13.22
C THR A 36 -0.28 -6.07 12.70
N GLY A 37 -0.32 -7.41 12.68
CA GLY A 37 -1.53 -8.13 12.28
C GLY A 37 -2.74 -7.76 13.12
N SER A 38 -2.55 -7.53 14.43
CA SER A 38 -3.61 -7.08 15.34
C SER A 38 -4.20 -5.71 14.95
N GLN A 39 -3.38 -4.77 14.46
CA GLN A 39 -3.84 -3.47 13.97
C GLN A 39 -4.66 -3.66 12.69
N VAL A 40 -4.15 -4.43 11.73
CA VAL A 40 -4.86 -4.75 10.49
C VAL A 40 -6.21 -5.42 10.76
N VAL A 41 -6.27 -6.43 11.64
CA VAL A 41 -7.52 -7.10 12.02
C VAL A 41 -8.52 -6.11 12.62
N ARG A 42 -8.07 -5.27 13.56
CA ARG A 42 -8.92 -4.29 14.24
C ARG A 42 -9.50 -3.28 13.26
N GLU A 43 -8.68 -2.66 12.43
CA GLU A 43 -9.11 -1.64 11.47
C GLU A 43 -10.00 -2.23 10.36
N PHE A 44 -9.67 -3.43 9.89
CA PHE A 44 -10.51 -4.17 8.96
C PHE A 44 -11.89 -4.46 9.57
N GLN A 45 -11.94 -4.89 10.84
CA GLN A 45 -13.20 -5.13 11.55
C GLN A 45 -14.00 -3.85 11.74
N GLN A 46 -13.37 -2.75 12.13
CA GLN A 46 -14.03 -1.45 12.27
C GLN A 46 -14.65 -0.98 10.95
N THR A 47 -13.95 -1.19 9.85
CA THR A 47 -14.40 -0.76 8.51
C THR A 47 -15.49 -1.66 7.93
N THR A 48 -15.43 -2.96 8.19
CA THR A 48 -16.28 -3.96 7.50
C THR A 48 -17.35 -4.61 8.38
N GLY A 49 -17.25 -4.45 9.70
CA GLY A 49 -18.03 -5.18 10.69
C GLY A 49 -17.62 -6.66 10.83
N ARG A 50 -16.50 -7.09 10.23
CA ARG A 50 -16.04 -8.48 10.25
C ARG A 50 -14.53 -8.55 10.43
N ALA A 51 -14.07 -9.24 11.47
CA ALA A 51 -12.65 -9.50 11.67
C ALA A 51 -12.10 -10.48 10.63
N LEU A 52 -10.84 -10.29 10.25
CA LEU A 52 -10.04 -11.33 9.63
C LEU A 52 -9.58 -12.31 10.71
N THR A 53 -9.26 -13.54 10.30
CA THR A 53 -8.70 -14.57 11.17
C THR A 53 -7.30 -14.91 10.71
N GLU A 54 -6.41 -15.21 11.66
CA GLU A 54 -5.11 -15.79 11.39
C GLU A 54 -5.25 -17.20 10.79
N ALA A 55 -4.38 -17.54 9.84
CA ALA A 55 -4.28 -18.87 9.28
C ALA A 55 -3.71 -19.86 10.31
N ALA A 56 -4.08 -21.14 10.18
CA ALA A 56 -3.48 -22.20 10.99
C ALA A 56 -2.05 -22.48 10.48
N GLY A 57 -1.07 -22.38 11.38
CA GLY A 57 0.36 -22.45 11.03
C GLY A 57 0.95 -21.06 10.85
N GLN A 58 1.43 -20.48 11.96
CA GLN A 58 2.11 -19.18 11.96
C GLN A 58 3.53 -19.34 11.40
N ASP A 59 3.90 -18.46 10.48
CA ASP A 59 5.30 -18.25 10.10
C ASP A 59 5.86 -17.12 10.96
N PRO A 60 7.02 -17.27 11.61
CA PRO A 60 7.58 -16.19 12.43
C PRO A 60 7.91 -14.91 11.63
N ALA A 61 7.96 -14.97 10.29
CA ALA A 61 8.23 -13.83 9.44
C ALA A 61 6.98 -12.98 9.10
N TRP A 62 5.77 -13.51 9.27
CA TRP A 62 4.54 -12.76 8.99
C TRP A 62 3.29 -13.34 9.65
N ASP A 63 2.32 -12.46 9.89
CA ASP A 63 0.93 -12.85 10.08
C ASP A 63 0.26 -13.12 8.73
N GLN A 64 -0.50 -14.20 8.64
CA GLN A 64 -1.35 -14.51 7.49
C GLN A 64 -2.82 -14.37 7.86
N LEU A 65 -3.49 -13.36 7.30
CA LEU A 65 -4.86 -12.98 7.65
C LEU A 65 -5.83 -13.21 6.49
N GLY A 66 -7.02 -13.73 6.77
CA GLY A 66 -8.05 -13.93 5.75
C GLY A 66 -9.38 -14.41 6.34
N TYR A 67 -10.23 -15.00 5.50
CA TYR A 67 -11.46 -15.68 5.94
C TYR A 67 -11.32 -17.22 5.99
N GLY A 68 -10.08 -17.72 5.93
CA GLY A 68 -9.78 -19.15 5.93
C GLY A 68 -10.03 -19.84 4.58
N LEU A 69 -9.96 -21.17 4.60
CA LEU A 69 -10.06 -22.02 3.40
C LEU A 69 -11.51 -22.23 2.91
N ASP A 70 -12.50 -22.09 3.80
CA ASP A 70 -13.92 -22.28 3.49
C ASP A 70 -14.77 -21.10 3.99
N PRO A 71 -14.59 -19.90 3.40
CA PRO A 71 -15.36 -18.73 3.78
C PRO A 71 -16.82 -18.83 3.28
N PRO A 72 -17.79 -18.28 4.03
CA PRO A 72 -19.18 -18.21 3.58
C PRO A 72 -19.33 -17.63 2.16
N PRO A 73 -20.24 -18.14 1.32
CA PRO A 73 -20.43 -17.66 -0.06
C PRO A 73 -20.72 -16.16 -0.18
N SER A 74 -21.31 -15.56 0.87
CA SER A 74 -21.55 -14.12 0.93
C SER A 74 -20.25 -13.30 1.02
N LEU A 75 -19.22 -13.82 1.70
CA LEU A 75 -17.90 -13.18 1.78
C LEU A 75 -17.12 -13.35 0.47
N LEU A 76 -17.17 -14.55 -0.13
CA LEU A 76 -16.57 -14.80 -1.44
C LEU A 76 -17.12 -13.88 -2.52
N ARG A 77 -18.44 -13.69 -2.57
CA ARG A 77 -19.05 -12.73 -3.52
C ARG A 77 -18.63 -11.29 -3.26
N ARG A 78 -18.35 -10.93 -2.00
CA ARG A 78 -18.06 -9.55 -1.61
C ARG A 78 -16.59 -9.16 -1.74
N TYR A 79 -15.68 -10.08 -1.44
CA TYR A 79 -14.24 -9.83 -1.35
C TYR A 79 -13.40 -10.75 -2.23
N GLY A 80 -13.97 -11.83 -2.77
CA GLY A 80 -13.24 -12.86 -3.50
C GLY A 80 -12.38 -13.70 -2.57
N ILE A 81 -11.42 -14.41 -3.16
CA ILE A 81 -10.41 -15.17 -2.43
C ILE A 81 -9.20 -14.26 -2.25
N PHE A 82 -8.75 -14.10 -1.01
CA PHE A 82 -7.61 -13.25 -0.70
C PHE A 82 -6.90 -13.68 0.59
N THR A 83 -5.66 -13.21 0.72
CA THR A 83 -4.85 -13.27 1.92
C THR A 83 -4.21 -11.89 2.13
N VAL A 84 -4.16 -11.43 3.37
CA VAL A 84 -3.36 -10.27 3.77
C VAL A 84 -2.19 -10.78 4.59
N TYR A 85 -0.98 -10.51 4.13
CA TYR A 85 0.25 -10.76 4.87
C TYR A 85 0.65 -9.50 5.61
N VAL A 86 1.05 -9.64 6.87
CA VAL A 86 1.65 -8.54 7.64
C VAL A 86 3.04 -9.01 8.07
N VAL A 87 4.05 -8.48 7.40
CA VAL A 87 5.44 -8.92 7.59
C VAL A 87 5.98 -8.35 8.88
N GLU A 88 6.62 -9.19 9.69
CA GLU A 88 7.21 -8.78 10.96
C GLU A 88 8.40 -7.83 10.75
N ALA A 89 8.61 -6.90 11.68
CA ALA A 89 9.70 -5.93 11.59
C ALA A 89 11.07 -6.63 11.51
N GLY A 90 11.96 -6.14 10.62
CA GLY A 90 13.27 -6.74 10.37
C GLY A 90 13.26 -8.01 9.51
N ASN A 91 12.13 -8.33 8.86
CA ASN A 91 12.00 -9.44 7.91
C ASN A 91 11.86 -8.93 6.46
N GLU A 92 12.74 -8.03 6.03
CA GLU A 92 12.68 -7.42 4.69
C GLU A 92 12.82 -8.48 3.58
N GLU A 93 13.60 -9.54 3.81
CA GLU A 93 13.71 -10.66 2.89
C GLU A 93 12.38 -11.40 2.70
N ALA A 94 11.57 -11.49 3.76
CA ALA A 94 10.26 -12.11 3.71
C ALA A 94 9.29 -11.27 2.87
N LEU A 95 9.32 -9.94 3.03
CA LEU A 95 8.57 -9.01 2.19
C LEU A 95 9.01 -9.10 0.71
N ALA A 96 10.32 -9.11 0.45
CA ALA A 96 10.86 -9.24 -0.89
C ALA A 96 10.46 -10.58 -1.54
N SER A 97 10.44 -11.66 -0.77
CA SER A 97 9.98 -12.98 -1.20
C SER A 97 8.50 -12.96 -1.59
N LEU A 98 7.63 -12.33 -0.80
CA LEU A 98 6.21 -12.17 -1.13
C LEU A 98 6.01 -11.46 -2.46
N LEU A 99 6.81 -10.44 -2.75
CA LEU A 99 6.74 -9.60 -3.95
C LEU A 99 7.60 -10.11 -5.13
N SER A 100 8.03 -11.37 -5.08
CA SER A 100 8.79 -12.02 -6.16
C SER A 100 7.98 -13.14 -6.82
N ASP A 101 8.24 -13.39 -8.10
CA ASP A 101 7.67 -14.52 -8.85
C ASP A 101 8.19 -15.83 -8.25
N LYS A 102 7.28 -16.71 -7.81
CA LYS A 102 7.66 -17.91 -7.04
C LYS A 102 8.34 -18.97 -7.89
N ALA A 103 8.20 -18.91 -9.22
CA ALA A 103 8.86 -19.84 -10.14
C ALA A 103 10.30 -19.43 -10.48
N THR A 104 10.58 -18.13 -10.54
CA THR A 104 11.86 -17.58 -11.00
C THR A 104 12.67 -16.90 -9.91
N GLY A 105 12.05 -16.56 -8.77
CA GLY A 105 12.67 -15.83 -7.66
C GLY A 105 12.96 -14.36 -7.98
N LYS A 106 12.51 -13.85 -9.12
CA LYS A 106 12.75 -12.46 -9.53
C LYS A 106 11.67 -11.54 -8.96
N PRO A 107 11.99 -10.28 -8.63
CA PRO A 107 10.98 -9.30 -8.23
C PRO A 107 9.88 -9.19 -9.29
N LEU A 108 8.64 -9.09 -8.83
CA LEU A 108 7.51 -8.77 -9.70
C LEU A 108 7.56 -7.28 -10.07
N GLU A 109 7.12 -6.96 -11.28
CA GLU A 109 7.04 -5.58 -11.74
C GLU A 109 5.63 -5.02 -11.48
N PRO A 110 5.50 -3.85 -10.84
CA PRO A 110 4.21 -3.21 -10.63
C PRO A 110 3.63 -2.63 -11.93
N ASP A 111 2.31 -2.71 -12.08
CA ASP A 111 1.59 -1.97 -13.12
C ASP A 111 1.38 -0.49 -12.75
N ALA A 112 0.71 0.27 -13.62
CA ALA A 112 0.43 1.70 -13.42
C ALA A 112 -0.42 2.01 -12.16
N ARG A 113 -1.01 0.98 -11.51
CA ARG A 113 -1.80 1.08 -10.28
C ARG A 113 -1.07 0.43 -9.08
N SER A 114 0.23 0.18 -9.23
CA SER A 114 1.09 -0.50 -8.26
C SER A 114 0.62 -1.92 -7.91
N VAL A 115 -0.08 -2.58 -8.85
CA VAL A 115 -0.44 -4.00 -8.71
C VAL A 115 0.64 -4.84 -9.37
N LEU A 116 1.20 -5.77 -8.62
CA LEU A 116 2.17 -6.74 -9.09
C LEU A 116 1.44 -8.02 -9.48
N TRP A 117 1.81 -8.65 -10.59
CA TRP A 117 1.05 -9.75 -11.19
C TRP A 117 1.86 -11.03 -11.28
N GLU A 118 1.43 -12.06 -10.56
CA GLU A 118 1.99 -13.40 -10.66
C GLU A 118 0.98 -14.35 -11.33
N ARG A 119 1.48 -15.24 -12.18
CA ARG A 119 0.67 -16.33 -12.72
C ARG A 119 0.84 -17.55 -11.85
N ASP A 120 -0.23 -17.98 -11.20
CA ASP A 120 -0.23 -19.26 -10.49
C ASP A 120 -0.01 -20.38 -11.50
N SER A 121 1.10 -21.09 -11.38
CA SER A 121 1.49 -22.18 -12.28
C SER A 121 0.56 -23.39 -12.17
N GLN A 122 -0.09 -23.60 -11.02
CA GLN A 122 -0.97 -24.75 -10.79
C GLN A 122 -2.34 -24.50 -11.41
N SER A 123 -3.00 -23.40 -11.03
CA SER A 123 -4.33 -23.09 -11.56
C SER A 123 -4.27 -22.42 -12.93
N GLY A 124 -3.13 -21.86 -13.34
CA GLY A 124 -2.97 -21.04 -14.54
C GLY A 124 -3.69 -19.68 -14.47
N THR A 125 -4.22 -19.30 -13.30
CA THR A 125 -4.90 -18.03 -13.06
C THR A 125 -3.94 -16.97 -12.55
N TRP A 126 -4.37 -15.71 -12.49
CA TRP A 126 -3.54 -14.60 -12.00
C TRP A 126 -3.79 -14.28 -10.54
N ILE A 127 -2.72 -13.98 -9.81
CA ILE A 127 -2.74 -13.41 -8.47
C ILE A 127 -2.27 -11.96 -8.56
N ALA A 128 -3.05 -11.06 -7.98
CA ALA A 128 -2.72 -9.65 -7.83
C ALA A 128 -2.11 -9.42 -6.45
N TYR A 129 -0.90 -8.89 -6.41
CA TYR A 129 -0.24 -8.45 -5.19
C TYR A 129 -0.26 -6.92 -5.11
N LYS A 130 -0.48 -6.37 -3.92
CA LYS A 130 -0.32 -4.94 -3.66
C LYS A 130 0.14 -4.69 -2.23
N GLN A 131 1.15 -3.84 -2.08
CA GLN A 131 1.70 -3.45 -0.77
C GLN A 131 1.02 -2.18 -0.25
N TYR A 132 0.77 -2.14 1.06
CA TYR A 132 0.26 -1.00 1.81
C TYR A 132 1.17 -0.73 3.00
N GLY A 133 1.38 0.54 3.32
CA GLY A 133 2.40 0.92 4.30
C GLY A 133 3.77 0.35 3.95
N GLU A 134 4.50 -0.08 4.97
CA GLU A 134 5.80 -0.71 4.81
C GLU A 134 5.73 -2.23 4.67
N ASN A 135 4.77 -2.88 5.33
CA ASN A 135 4.86 -4.33 5.57
C ASN A 135 3.55 -5.11 5.33
N VAL A 136 2.48 -4.47 4.84
CA VAL A 136 1.21 -5.14 4.56
C VAL A 136 1.12 -5.48 3.08
N VAL A 137 0.87 -6.74 2.73
CA VAL A 137 0.71 -7.19 1.33
C VAL A 137 -0.63 -7.90 1.17
N LEU A 138 -1.47 -7.39 0.27
CA LEU A 138 -2.64 -8.11 -0.22
C LEU A 138 -2.21 -9.07 -1.33
N ALA A 139 -2.55 -10.35 -1.21
CA ALA A 139 -2.58 -11.30 -2.30
C ALA A 139 -4.05 -11.61 -2.63
N TRP A 140 -4.50 -11.25 -3.84
CA TRP A 140 -5.87 -11.45 -4.29
C TRP A 140 -5.90 -12.37 -5.51
N PHE A 141 -6.66 -13.45 -5.43
CA PHE A 141 -6.74 -14.45 -6.48
C PHE A 141 -7.83 -14.03 -7.46
N SER A 142 -7.45 -13.73 -8.70
CA SER A 142 -8.40 -13.23 -9.70
C SER A 142 -9.39 -14.28 -10.17
N GLU A 143 -9.06 -15.56 -10.00
CA GLU A 143 -9.82 -16.71 -10.50
C GLU A 143 -9.95 -16.73 -12.04
N THR A 144 -9.19 -15.89 -12.76
CA THR A 144 -9.26 -15.79 -14.23
C THR A 144 -7.92 -16.00 -14.90
N LYS A 145 -7.95 -16.40 -16.18
CA LYS A 145 -6.75 -16.60 -17.01
C LYS A 145 -6.18 -15.29 -17.59
N ALA A 146 -6.90 -14.18 -17.45
CA ALA A 146 -6.48 -12.85 -17.91
C ALA A 146 -6.10 -11.99 -16.70
N ARG A 147 -5.12 -11.08 -16.86
CA ARG A 147 -4.83 -10.10 -15.81
C ARG A 147 -5.99 -9.12 -15.70
N GLY A 148 -6.49 -8.90 -14.49
CA GLY A 148 -7.61 -7.99 -14.25
C GLY A 148 -8.03 -7.98 -12.79
N THR A 149 -8.49 -6.82 -12.35
CA THR A 149 -9.08 -6.58 -11.03
C THR A 149 -10.57 -6.31 -11.20
N ASP A 150 -11.38 -6.65 -10.21
CA ASP A 150 -12.81 -6.34 -10.19
C ASP A 150 -13.21 -5.52 -8.95
N ASP A 151 -14.52 -5.35 -8.74
CA ASP A 151 -15.08 -4.63 -7.59
C ASP A 151 -14.70 -5.25 -6.24
N ARG A 152 -14.40 -6.54 -6.20
CA ARG A 152 -13.98 -7.25 -4.98
C ARG A 152 -12.57 -6.83 -4.60
N PHE A 153 -11.65 -6.82 -5.58
CA PHE A 153 -10.30 -6.27 -5.39
C PHE A 153 -10.36 -4.79 -5.01
N ALA A 154 -11.10 -3.96 -5.75
CA ALA A 154 -11.20 -2.53 -5.50
C ALA A 154 -11.77 -2.19 -4.11
N ARG A 155 -12.62 -3.08 -3.56
CA ARG A 155 -13.10 -2.96 -2.18
C ARG A 155 -12.01 -3.22 -1.16
N LEU A 156 -11.23 -4.30 -1.32
CA LEU A 156 -10.10 -4.61 -0.45
C LEU A 156 -9.02 -3.53 -0.52
N ASP A 157 -8.70 -3.07 -1.73
CA ASP A 157 -7.75 -1.99 -1.98
C ASP A 157 -8.10 -0.72 -1.22
N ARG A 158 -9.39 -0.32 -1.25
CA ARG A 158 -9.87 0.85 -0.48
C ARG A 158 -9.77 0.65 1.03
N ILE A 159 -10.08 -0.55 1.53
CA ILE A 159 -10.01 -0.86 2.96
C ILE A 159 -8.56 -0.77 3.45
N LEU A 160 -7.64 -1.44 2.75
CA LEU A 160 -6.24 -1.53 3.14
C LEU A 160 -5.46 -0.23 2.88
N SER A 161 -5.87 0.58 1.89
CA SER A 161 -5.32 1.92 1.71
C SER A 161 -5.73 2.90 2.83
N GLY A 162 -6.76 2.55 3.62
CA GLY A 162 -7.27 3.37 4.72
C GLY A 162 -6.72 3.00 6.09
N LEU A 163 -5.71 2.12 6.17
CA LEU A 163 -5.07 1.76 7.45
C LEU A 163 -4.38 2.98 8.07
N SER A 164 -4.49 3.14 9.40
CA SER A 164 -4.00 4.31 10.15
C SER A 164 -3.64 3.98 11.59
#